data_AF-A0A0H3ZUI9-F1
#
_entry.id   AF-A0A0H3ZUI9-F1
#
_cell.length_a   1.000
_cell.length_b   1.000
_cell.length_c   1.000
_cell.angle_alpha   90.00
_cell.angle_beta   90.00
_cell.angle_gamma   90.00
#
_symmetry.space_group_name_H-M   'P 1'
#
loop_
_entity.id
_entity.type
_entity.pdbx_description
1 polymer ?
#
loop_
_entity_poly.entity_id
_entity_poly.type
_entity_poly.pdbx_seq_one_letter_code
_entity_poly.pdbx_strand_id
1 'polypeptide(L)'
;MDKKLFIVSTRTIDTTLIAGWRNGSLRVQQVKTYKDLNDKDVQTIRGQMKLYRTKGFTAVANEPITRFAGDGIMSISLTDKDSNNIPRLTSALTAFKQLSKRGGISYAEGAKPIMVPETVYNETVNERGETSYVVDWEMLDERALALLTAIYCALNHVTAESNYLQAVFGHINKGRNPNLKSKLVGTF
;
A
#
# COMPACT_ATOMS: atom_id res chain seq x y z
N MET A 1 11.66 2.25 14.97
CA MET A 1 11.22 1.78 13.64
C MET A 1 9.83 2.30 13.52
N ASP A 2 9.67 3.31 12.70
CA ASP A 2 8.53 4.22 12.79
C ASP A 2 7.35 3.61 12.03
N LYS A 3 7.64 2.79 11.01
CA LYS A 3 6.64 1.95 10.32
C LYS A 3 7.24 0.60 9.91
N LYS A 4 6.44 -0.46 9.99
CA LYS A 4 6.72 -1.77 9.39
C LYS A 4 5.74 -2.02 8.26
N LEU A 5 6.22 -2.46 7.11
CA LEU A 5 5.45 -2.51 5.86
C LEU A 5 5.47 -3.92 5.31
N PHE A 6 4.28 -4.44 4.99
CA PHE A 6 4.10 -5.64 4.17
C PHE A 6 3.29 -5.24 2.94
N ILE A 7 3.95 -5.19 1.79
CA ILE A 7 3.36 -4.78 0.52
C ILE A 7 3.11 -6.02 -0.32
N VAL A 8 1.95 -6.05 -0.97
CA VAL A 8 1.68 -6.92 -2.12
C VAL A 8 1.39 -6.00 -3.29
N SER A 9 2.10 -6.14 -4.40
CA SER A 9 1.82 -5.44 -5.64
C SER A 9 1.40 -6.46 -6.69
N THR A 10 0.26 -6.22 -7.34
CA THR A 10 -0.28 -7.10 -8.38
C THR A 10 -0.39 -6.29 -9.67
N ARG A 11 0.22 -6.79 -10.75
CA ARG A 11 0.02 -6.21 -12.08
C ARG A 11 0.19 -7.25 -13.18
N THR A 12 1.39 -7.43 -13.72
CA THR A 12 1.68 -8.48 -14.71
C THR A 12 2.18 -9.74 -14.00
N ILE A 13 3.04 -9.57 -13.00
CA ILE A 13 3.37 -10.60 -12.01
C ILE A 13 3.04 -10.11 -10.59
N ASP A 14 2.91 -11.03 -9.65
CA ASP A 14 2.63 -10.66 -8.26
C ASP A 14 3.93 -10.56 -7.46
N THR A 15 4.09 -9.52 -6.66
CA THR A 15 5.30 -9.28 -5.86
C THR A 15 4.94 -8.93 -4.43
N THR A 16 5.55 -9.62 -3.47
CA THR A 16 5.52 -9.22 -2.06
C THR A 16 6.82 -8.54 -1.65
N LEU A 17 6.72 -7.53 -0.81
CA LEU A 17 7.85 -6.79 -0.27
C LEU A 17 7.67 -6.51 1.22
N ILE A 18 8.67 -6.85 2.02
CA ILE A 18 8.72 -6.57 3.45
C ILE A 18 9.78 -5.50 3.68
N ALA A 19 9.40 -4.40 4.34
CA ALA A 19 10.30 -3.30 4.61
C ALA A 19 10.07 -2.66 5.98
N GLY A 20 11.09 -1.96 6.45
CA GLY A 20 11.04 -1.11 7.63
C GLY A 20 11.41 0.32 7.31
N TRP A 21 10.66 1.27 7.85
CA TRP A 21 10.99 2.69 7.82
C TRP A 21 11.51 3.12 9.19
N ARG A 22 12.65 3.83 9.21
CA ARG A 22 13.22 4.41 10.43
C ARG A 22 14.12 5.59 10.07
N ASN A 23 13.98 6.71 10.79
CA ASN A 23 14.89 7.86 10.68
C ASN A 23 15.08 8.33 9.22
N GLY A 24 13.99 8.45 8.47
CA GLY A 24 14.04 8.91 7.07
C GLY A 24 14.63 7.90 6.08
N SER A 25 14.85 6.65 6.48
CA SER A 25 15.42 5.59 5.64
C SER A 25 14.50 4.38 5.55
N LEU A 26 14.45 3.78 4.36
CA LEU A 26 13.74 2.54 4.07
C LEU A 26 14.74 1.38 4.00
N ARG A 27 14.49 0.32 4.77
CA ARG A 27 15.22 -0.94 4.68
C ARG A 27 14.32 -2.03 4.13
N VAL A 28 14.63 -2.49 2.93
CA VAL A 28 13.98 -3.65 2.29
C VAL A 28 14.57 -4.92 2.88
N GLN A 29 13.73 -5.72 3.55
CA GLN A 29 14.14 -6.96 4.19
C GLN A 29 13.97 -8.17 3.28
N GLN A 30 12.87 -8.20 2.53
CA GLN A 30 12.55 -9.32 1.65
C GLN A 30 11.75 -8.83 0.45
N VAL A 31 12.02 -9.44 -0.71
CA VAL A 31 11.21 -9.30 -1.92
C VAL A 31 11.00 -10.70 -2.49
N LYS A 32 9.76 -11.04 -2.85
CA LYS A 32 9.44 -12.30 -3.50
C LYS A 32 8.49 -12.04 -4.67
N THR A 33 8.89 -12.49 -5.86
CA THR A 33 8.11 -12.41 -7.09
C THR A 33 7.47 -13.75 -7.42
N TYR A 34 6.27 -13.74 -7.96
CA TYR A 34 5.48 -14.91 -8.29
C TYR A 34 5.07 -14.81 -9.76
N LYS A 35 5.57 -15.73 -10.59
CA LYS A 35 5.28 -15.74 -12.04
C LYS A 35 3.85 -16.21 -12.32
N ASP A 36 3.41 -17.25 -11.62
CA ASP A 36 2.07 -17.83 -11.77
C ASP A 36 1.45 -18.02 -10.39
N LEU A 37 0.70 -17.01 -9.93
CA LEU A 37 0.09 -17.04 -8.61
C LEU A 37 -1.20 -17.87 -8.64
N ASN A 38 -1.19 -19.05 -8.00
CA ASN A 38 -2.39 -19.87 -7.84
C ASN A 38 -3.17 -19.52 -6.55
N ASP A 39 -4.36 -20.09 -6.38
CA ASP A 39 -5.22 -19.83 -5.22
C ASP A 39 -4.55 -20.17 -3.87
N LYS A 40 -3.70 -21.21 -3.82
CA LYS A 40 -2.97 -21.58 -2.61
C LYS A 40 -1.93 -20.50 -2.25
N ASP A 41 -1.25 -19.94 -3.23
CA ASP A 41 -0.32 -18.82 -3.02
C ASP A 41 -1.07 -17.56 -2.57
N VAL A 42 -2.24 -17.28 -3.16
CA VAL A 42 -3.12 -16.18 -2.71
C VAL A 42 -3.51 -16.35 -1.24
N GLN A 43 -3.98 -17.54 -0.82
CA GLN A 43 -4.33 -17.79 0.57
C GLN A 43 -3.12 -17.71 1.49
N THR A 44 -1.94 -18.16 1.04
CA THR A 44 -0.68 -18.06 1.78
C THR A 44 -0.32 -16.60 2.01
N ILE A 45 -0.35 -15.76 0.97
CA ILE A 45 -0.06 -14.33 1.07
C ILE A 45 -1.09 -13.64 1.97
N ARG A 46 -2.39 -13.94 1.85
CA ARG A 46 -3.42 -13.42 2.76
C ARG A 46 -3.15 -13.80 4.22
N GLY A 47 -2.77 -15.04 4.48
CA GLY A 47 -2.36 -15.52 5.80
C GLY A 47 -1.14 -14.76 6.33
N GLN A 48 -0.13 -14.55 5.49
CA GLN A 48 1.04 -13.74 5.83
C GLN A 48 0.65 -12.29 6.15
N MET A 49 -0.17 -11.64 5.32
CA MET A 49 -0.65 -10.28 5.57
C MET A 49 -1.35 -10.17 6.93
N LYS A 50 -2.25 -11.11 7.25
CA LYS A 50 -2.91 -11.18 8.56
C LYS A 50 -1.89 -11.36 9.70
N LEU A 51 -0.95 -12.28 9.57
CA LEU A 51 0.11 -12.52 10.55
C LEU A 51 1.03 -11.31 10.76
N TYR A 52 1.42 -10.61 9.70
CA TYR A 52 2.28 -9.44 9.81
C TYR A 52 1.54 -8.27 10.47
N ARG A 53 0.23 -8.14 10.22
CA ARG A 53 -0.59 -7.15 10.94
C ARG A 53 -0.62 -7.39 12.44
N THR A 54 -0.75 -8.64 12.91
CA THR A 54 -0.68 -8.92 14.36
C THR A 54 0.70 -8.60 14.96
N LYS A 55 1.74 -8.50 14.12
CA LYS A 55 3.11 -8.05 14.50
C LYS A 55 3.33 -6.53 14.35
N GLY A 56 2.27 -5.78 14.11
CA GLY A 56 2.29 -4.31 13.97
C GLY A 56 2.75 -3.80 12.61
N PHE A 57 2.64 -4.61 11.55
CA PHE A 57 2.89 -4.15 10.18
C PHE A 57 1.63 -3.51 9.59
N THR A 58 1.83 -2.43 8.85
CA THR A 58 0.86 -1.95 7.87
C THR A 58 0.93 -2.87 6.66
N ALA A 59 -0.13 -3.66 6.45
CA ALA A 59 -0.26 -4.53 5.27
C ALA A 59 -1.07 -3.82 4.19
N VAL A 60 -0.50 -3.72 2.99
CA VAL A 60 -1.04 -2.93 1.88
C VAL A 60 -1.03 -3.78 0.61
N ALA A 61 -2.13 -3.73 -0.14
CA ALA A 61 -2.26 -4.27 -1.47
C ALA A 61 -2.28 -3.12 -2.48
N ASN A 62 -1.27 -3.07 -3.36
CA ASN A 62 -1.26 -2.26 -4.58
C ASN A 62 -1.79 -3.11 -5.73
N GLU A 63 -3.09 -3.03 -5.98
CA GLU A 63 -3.77 -3.93 -6.91
C GLU A 63 -4.79 -3.20 -7.80
N PRO A 64 -4.81 -3.44 -9.12
CA PRO A 64 -5.82 -2.90 -10.01
C PRO A 64 -7.17 -3.62 -9.86
N ILE A 65 -7.15 -4.88 -9.40
CA ILE A 65 -8.33 -5.71 -9.13
C ILE A 65 -8.23 -6.20 -7.70
N THR A 66 -9.28 -5.98 -6.91
CA THR A 66 -9.35 -6.36 -5.50
C THR A 66 -9.19 -7.87 -5.29
N ARG A 67 -7.97 -8.34 -5.01
CA ARG A 67 -7.63 -9.75 -4.74
C ARG A 67 -7.16 -9.95 -3.30
N PHE A 68 -6.48 -8.96 -2.72
CA PHE A 68 -5.91 -9.03 -1.38
C PHE A 68 -6.57 -8.08 -0.39
N ALA A 69 -7.08 -6.94 -0.85
CA ALA A 69 -7.77 -6.00 0.00
C ALA A 69 -9.06 -6.58 0.60
N GLY A 70 -9.33 -6.22 1.86
CA GLY A 70 -10.36 -6.83 2.70
C GLY A 70 -9.84 -7.16 4.10
N ASP A 71 -10.72 -7.44 5.05
CA ASP A 71 -10.37 -7.82 6.44
C ASP A 71 -9.39 -6.86 7.14
N GLY A 72 -9.37 -5.56 6.80
CA GLY A 72 -8.44 -4.57 7.34
C GLY A 72 -7.05 -4.54 6.69
N ILE A 73 -6.86 -5.25 5.57
CA ILE A 73 -5.79 -5.00 4.60
C ILE A 73 -6.17 -3.74 3.81
N MET A 74 -5.22 -2.81 3.72
CA MET A 74 -5.42 -1.56 3.00
C MET A 74 -5.26 -1.79 1.50
N SER A 75 -6.19 -1.28 0.70
CA SER A 75 -6.00 -1.13 -0.73
C SER A 75 -5.40 0.24 -1.03
N ILE A 76 -4.42 0.26 -1.91
CA ILE A 76 -3.94 1.47 -2.55
C ILE A 76 -3.80 1.19 -4.04
N SER A 77 -3.94 2.21 -4.88
CA SER A 77 -3.37 2.18 -6.21
C SER A 77 -2.43 3.35 -6.39
N LEU A 78 -1.24 3.09 -6.94
CA LEU A 78 -0.33 4.14 -7.40
C LEU A 78 -0.85 4.85 -8.65
N THR A 79 -1.82 4.26 -9.37
CA THR A 79 -2.51 4.90 -10.51
C THR A 79 -3.51 5.95 -10.04
N ASP A 80 -4.03 5.83 -8.81
CA ASP A 80 -4.98 6.78 -8.27
C ASP A 80 -4.33 8.15 -8.12
N LYS A 81 -5.15 9.18 -8.25
CA LYS A 81 -4.75 10.55 -7.97
C LYS A 81 -4.96 10.89 -6.49
N ASP A 82 -4.15 11.81 -5.98
CA ASP A 82 -4.32 12.41 -4.67
C ASP A 82 -5.36 13.55 -4.69
N SER A 83 -5.52 14.26 -3.56
CA SER A 83 -6.47 15.38 -3.43
C SER A 83 -6.18 16.56 -4.35
N ASN A 84 -4.96 16.63 -4.92
CA ASN A 84 -4.54 17.68 -5.84
C ASN A 84 -4.60 17.20 -7.31
N ASN A 85 -5.25 16.07 -7.58
CA ASN A 85 -5.37 15.46 -8.91
C ASN A 85 -4.01 15.01 -9.50
N ILE A 86 -3.02 14.75 -8.63
CA ILE A 86 -1.69 14.28 -9.00
C ILE A 86 -1.62 12.75 -8.78
N PRO A 87 -1.16 11.93 -9.75
CA PRO A 87 -1.01 10.50 -9.53
C PRO A 87 -0.10 10.21 -8.33
N ARG A 88 -0.53 9.33 -7.42
CA ARG A 88 0.23 8.96 -6.21
C ARG A 88 1.63 8.42 -6.53
N LEU A 89 1.79 7.82 -7.71
CA LEU A 89 3.09 7.41 -8.24
C LEU A 89 4.11 8.55 -8.29
N THR A 90 3.70 9.76 -8.64
CA THR A 90 4.62 10.92 -8.77
C THR A 90 5.26 11.25 -7.43
N SER A 91 4.47 11.28 -6.35
CA SER A 91 4.93 11.48 -4.98
C SER A 91 5.88 10.36 -4.55
N ALA A 92 5.58 9.11 -4.91
CA ALA A 92 6.47 7.97 -4.65
C ALA A 92 7.80 8.07 -5.42
N LEU A 93 7.78 8.48 -6.68
CA LEU A 93 8.97 8.64 -7.53
C LEU A 93 9.85 9.80 -7.05
N THR A 94 9.25 10.94 -6.72
CA THR A 94 9.97 12.10 -6.17
C THR A 94 10.67 11.71 -4.87
N ALA A 95 9.96 11.02 -3.98
CA ALA A 95 10.52 10.49 -2.75
C ALA A 95 11.64 9.47 -2.99
N PHE A 96 11.45 8.54 -3.94
CA PHE A 96 12.48 7.59 -4.33
C PHE A 96 13.75 8.29 -4.78
N LYS A 97 13.67 9.28 -5.68
CA LYS A 97 14.83 10.05 -6.17
C LYS A 97 15.59 10.71 -5.01
N GLN A 98 14.87 11.34 -4.08
CA GLN A 98 15.47 11.97 -2.90
C GLN A 98 16.14 10.95 -1.96
N LEU A 99 15.48 9.80 -1.72
CA LEU A 99 16.01 8.73 -0.89
C LEU A 99 17.26 8.10 -1.51
N SER A 100 17.22 7.79 -2.80
CA SER A 100 18.34 7.22 -3.55
C SER A 100 19.56 8.14 -3.53
N LYS A 101 19.36 9.45 -3.78
CA LYS A 101 20.44 10.46 -3.74
C LYS A 101 21.16 10.54 -2.38
N ARG A 102 20.44 10.30 -1.28
CA ARG A 102 20.99 10.37 0.09
C ARG A 102 21.38 9.01 0.69
N GLY A 103 21.32 7.93 -0.08
CA GLY A 103 21.56 6.58 0.43
C GLY A 103 20.50 6.09 1.44
N GLY A 104 19.30 6.65 1.39
CA GLY A 104 18.20 6.34 2.31
C GLY A 104 17.44 5.05 1.98
N ILE A 105 17.86 4.27 0.98
CA ILE A 105 17.31 2.96 0.66
C ILE A 105 18.41 1.92 0.86
N SER A 106 18.12 0.94 1.70
CA SER A 106 19.03 -0.17 1.99
C SER A 106 18.32 -1.51 1.79
N TYR A 107 19.10 -2.55 1.51
CA TYR A 107 18.60 -3.90 1.27
C TYR A 107 19.24 -4.86 2.29
N ALA A 108 18.53 -5.93 2.63
CA ALA A 108 19.10 -7.02 3.42
C ALA A 108 20.33 -7.62 2.71
N GLU A 109 21.21 -8.25 3.50
CA GLU A 109 22.43 -8.85 2.98
C GLU A 109 22.12 -9.88 1.88
N GLY A 110 22.83 -9.79 0.76
CA GLY A 110 22.62 -10.66 -0.41
C GLY A 110 21.40 -10.30 -1.28
N ALA A 111 20.56 -9.33 -0.90
CA ALA A 111 19.44 -8.91 -1.73
C ALA A 111 19.89 -7.97 -2.86
N LYS A 112 19.40 -8.22 -4.08
CA LYS A 112 19.68 -7.35 -5.24
C LYS A 112 18.92 -6.02 -5.11
N PRO A 113 19.58 -4.87 -5.31
CA PRO A 113 18.88 -3.59 -5.41
C PRO A 113 17.74 -3.63 -6.43
N ILE A 114 16.71 -2.84 -6.15
CA ILE A 114 15.57 -2.67 -7.04
C ILE A 114 15.81 -1.39 -7.82
N MET A 115 15.82 -1.48 -9.14
CA MET A 115 16.00 -0.34 -10.02
C MET A 115 14.64 0.29 -10.32
N VAL A 116 14.57 1.62 -10.31
CA VAL A 116 13.40 2.38 -10.76
C VAL A 116 13.90 3.36 -11.81
N PRO A 117 13.48 3.26 -13.09
CA PRO A 117 14.00 4.15 -14.12
C PRO A 117 13.56 5.61 -13.88
N GLU A 118 14.46 6.55 -14.15
CA GLU A 118 14.22 7.98 -13.86
C GLU A 118 13.23 8.64 -14.83
N THR A 119 13.05 8.05 -16.01
CA THR A 119 12.26 8.52 -17.16
C THR A 119 10.85 7.94 -17.21
N VAL A 120 10.41 7.23 -16.16
CA VAL A 120 9.08 6.63 -16.04
C VAL A 120 7.94 7.66 -16.14
N TYR A 121 8.25 8.95 -16.00
CA TYR A 121 7.26 9.99 -15.79
C TYR A 121 7.63 11.28 -16.53
N ASN A 122 6.64 11.85 -17.22
CA ASN A 122 6.73 13.17 -17.84
C ASN A 122 5.52 14.04 -17.44
N GLU A 123 5.79 15.31 -17.20
CA GLU A 123 4.78 16.36 -17.03
C GLU A 123 4.57 17.05 -18.35
N THR A 124 3.32 17.17 -18.78
CA THR A 124 2.95 17.97 -19.94
C THR A 124 1.91 19.00 -19.53
N VAL A 125 2.16 20.26 -19.87
CA VAL A 125 1.22 21.35 -19.60
C VAL A 125 0.50 21.66 -20.90
N ASN A 126 -0.83 21.60 -20.89
CA ASN A 126 -1.62 21.94 -22.07
C ASN A 126 -1.75 23.46 -22.25
N GLU A 127 -2.33 23.90 -23.37
CA GLU A 127 -2.53 25.32 -23.70
C GLU A 127 -3.42 26.07 -22.69
N ARG A 128 -4.18 25.36 -21.85
CA ARG A 128 -5.02 25.91 -20.79
C ARG A 128 -4.28 26.04 -19.44
N GLY A 129 -3.01 25.68 -19.39
CA GLY A 129 -2.20 25.67 -18.17
C GLY A 129 -2.47 24.46 -17.26
N GLU A 130 -3.22 23.46 -17.72
CA GLU A 130 -3.49 22.26 -16.94
C GLU A 130 -2.32 21.29 -17.08
N THR A 131 -1.82 20.80 -15.95
CA THR A 131 -0.75 19.79 -15.92
C THR A 131 -1.35 18.39 -16.07
N SER A 132 -0.91 17.66 -17.07
CA SER A 132 -1.17 16.24 -17.24
C SER A 132 0.10 15.42 -17.01
N TYR A 133 -0.10 14.23 -16.46
CA TYR A 133 0.96 13.37 -15.97
C TYR A 133 0.97 12.10 -16.80
N VAL A 134 2.00 11.91 -17.64
CA VAL A 134 2.14 10.74 -18.50
C VAL A 134 3.15 9.80 -17.86
N VAL A 135 2.69 8.60 -17.51
CA VAL A 135 3.52 7.56 -16.91
C VAL A 135 3.73 6.45 -17.92
N ASP A 136 5.00 6.14 -18.19
CA ASP A 136 5.39 4.93 -18.91
C ASP A 136 5.40 3.76 -17.93
N TRP A 137 4.25 3.10 -17.83
CA TRP A 137 4.07 1.99 -16.92
C TRP A 137 4.85 0.74 -17.36
N GLU A 138 5.25 0.61 -18.63
CA GLU A 138 5.99 -0.57 -19.11
C GLU A 138 7.43 -0.57 -18.59
N MET A 139 7.97 0.61 -18.27
CA MET A 139 9.27 0.76 -17.63
C MET A 139 9.30 0.33 -16.15
N LEU A 140 8.13 0.17 -15.51
CA LEU A 140 8.03 -0.22 -14.10
C LEU A 140 7.75 -1.72 -13.95
N ASP A 141 8.78 -2.46 -13.53
CA ASP A 141 8.60 -3.83 -13.04
C ASP A 141 7.88 -3.85 -11.68
N GLU A 142 7.42 -5.03 -11.27
CA GLU A 142 6.60 -5.18 -10.07
C GLU A 142 7.40 -5.08 -8.78
N ARG A 143 8.73 -5.26 -8.84
CA ARG A 143 9.61 -4.99 -7.71
C ARG A 143 9.71 -3.47 -7.49
N ALA A 144 9.82 -2.70 -8.56
CA ALA A 144 9.80 -1.24 -8.56
C ALA A 144 8.44 -0.73 -8.06
N LEU A 145 7.33 -1.29 -8.53
CA LEU A 145 6.00 -0.94 -8.02
C LEU A 145 5.87 -1.24 -6.52
N ALA A 146 6.26 -2.43 -6.06
CA ALA A 146 6.21 -2.76 -4.64
C ALA A 146 7.10 -1.84 -3.78
N LEU A 147 8.27 -1.45 -4.28
CA LEU A 147 9.16 -0.50 -3.61
C LEU A 147 8.53 0.90 -3.54
N LEU A 148 7.98 1.39 -4.66
CA LEU A 148 7.34 2.71 -4.72
C LEU A 148 6.10 2.76 -3.83
N THR A 149 5.31 1.68 -3.76
CA THR A 149 4.22 1.56 -2.79
C THR A 149 4.74 1.62 -1.36
N ALA A 150 5.83 0.91 -1.04
CA ALA A 150 6.43 0.96 0.29
C ALA A 150 6.87 2.38 0.67
N ILE A 151 7.52 3.10 -0.25
CA ILE A 151 7.96 4.48 -0.06
C ILE A 151 6.75 5.40 0.15
N TYR A 152 5.74 5.28 -0.71
CA TYR A 152 4.50 6.05 -0.57
C TYR A 152 3.86 5.83 0.79
N CYS A 153 3.73 4.58 1.23
CA CYS A 153 3.14 4.23 2.53
C CYS A 153 4.01 4.65 3.73
N ALA A 154 5.33 4.69 3.56
CA ALA A 154 6.25 5.15 4.58
C ALA A 154 6.09 6.66 4.84
N LEU A 155 5.90 7.45 3.78
CA LEU A 155 5.87 8.90 3.85
C LEU A 155 4.48 9.45 4.11
N ASN A 156 3.47 8.90 3.45
CA ASN A 156 2.11 9.28 3.73
C ASN A 156 1.67 8.58 5.01
N HIS A 157 1.00 9.30 5.90
CA HIS A 157 0.08 8.65 6.82
C HIS A 157 -1.04 8.13 5.94
N VAL A 158 -0.82 7.02 5.25
CA VAL A 158 -1.91 6.34 4.57
C VAL A 158 -2.83 6.00 5.70
N THR A 159 -3.94 6.73 5.76
CA THR A 159 -4.94 6.71 6.82
C THR A 159 -5.56 5.33 6.77
N ALA A 160 -4.85 4.37 7.35
CA ALA A 160 -5.37 3.07 7.74
C ALA A 160 -6.63 3.24 8.60
N GLU A 161 -6.81 4.42 9.18
CA GLU A 161 -7.99 4.84 9.89
C GLU A 161 -9.25 4.96 9.03
N SER A 162 -9.29 5.28 7.73
CA SER A 162 -10.63 5.42 7.11
C SER A 162 -11.37 4.08 7.01
N ASN A 163 -10.67 3.02 6.58
CA ASN A 163 -11.25 1.68 6.46
C ASN A 163 -11.26 0.92 7.81
N TYR A 164 -10.28 1.17 8.69
CA TYR A 164 -10.32 0.66 10.07
C TYR A 164 -11.43 1.33 10.88
N LEU A 165 -11.58 2.67 10.80
CA LEU A 165 -12.71 3.39 11.42
C LEU A 165 -14.01 2.93 10.80
N GLN A 166 -14.14 2.78 9.46
CA GLN A 166 -15.38 2.24 8.89
C GLN A 166 -15.67 0.81 9.37
N ALA A 167 -14.67 -0.05 9.50
CA ALA A 167 -14.84 -1.38 10.06
C ALA A 167 -15.22 -1.33 11.55
N VAL A 168 -14.53 -0.53 12.36
CA VAL A 168 -14.79 -0.33 13.80
C VAL A 168 -16.16 0.30 14.03
N PHE A 169 -16.53 1.37 13.30
CA PHE A 169 -17.86 1.98 13.34
C PHE A 169 -18.93 1.02 12.81
N GLY A 170 -18.63 0.22 11.80
CA GLY A 170 -19.51 -0.85 11.32
C GLY A 170 -19.77 -1.92 12.38
N HIS A 171 -18.78 -2.27 13.19
CA HIS A 171 -18.92 -3.20 14.32
C HIS A 171 -19.64 -2.55 15.52
N ILE A 172 -19.39 -1.27 15.81
CA ILE A 172 -20.09 -0.51 16.87
C ILE A 172 -21.58 -0.36 16.53
N ASN A 173 -21.92 -0.06 15.27
CA ASN A 173 -23.32 0.09 14.84
C ASN A 173 -24.09 -1.25 14.83
N LYS A 174 -23.41 -2.38 14.56
CA LYS A 174 -24.02 -3.73 14.68
C LYS A 174 -24.24 -4.17 16.12
N GLY A 175 -23.59 -3.53 17.10
CA GLY A 175 -23.76 -3.79 18.54
C GLY A 175 -24.98 -3.10 19.18
N ARG A 176 -25.65 -2.18 18.46
CA ARG A 176 -26.92 -1.59 18.91
C ARG A 176 -28.07 -2.54 18.59
N ASN A 177 -28.28 -3.52 19.47
CA ASN A 177 -29.46 -4.37 19.45
C ASN A 177 -30.71 -3.52 19.74
N PRO A 178 -31.68 -3.36 18.81
CA PRO A 178 -32.87 -2.53 19.03
C PRO A 178 -33.84 -3.12 20.08
N ASN A 179 -33.63 -4.36 20.52
CA ASN A 179 -34.59 -5.12 21.33
C ASN A 179 -34.39 -5.04 22.85
N LEU A 180 -33.66 -4.05 23.37
CA LEU A 180 -33.56 -3.81 24.82
C LEU A 180 -34.60 -2.80 25.37
N LYS A 181 -35.53 -2.32 24.54
CA LYS A 181 -36.59 -1.37 24.95
C LYS A 181 -37.98 -1.98 25.21
N SER A 182 -38.15 -3.31 25.19
CA SER A 182 -39.48 -3.94 25.36
C SER A 182 -39.66 -4.81 26.61
N LYS A 183 -38.79 -4.70 27.63
CA LYS A 183 -38.91 -5.52 28.86
C LYS A 183 -39.03 -4.75 30.19
N LEU A 184 -39.47 -3.49 30.16
CA LEU A 184 -39.70 -2.69 31.39
C LEU A 184 -41.03 -1.92 31.41
N VAL A 185 -42.05 -2.37 30.68
CA VAL A 185 -43.42 -1.89 30.89
C VAL A 185 -44.32 -3.09 31.09
N GLY A 186 -44.60 -3.40 32.35
CA GLY A 186 -45.48 -4.50 32.71
C GLY A 186 -45.39 -4.93 34.16
N THR A 187 -45.59 -4.02 35.12
CA THR A 187 -46.37 -4.29 36.34
C THR A 187 -46.62 -2.99 37.12
N PHE A 188 -47.88 -2.82 37.53
CA PHE A 188 -48.51 -1.74 38.31
C PHE A 188 -49.01 -0.52 37.52
#